data_AF-A0A9D0ZZE5-F1
#
_entry.id   AF-A0A9D0ZZE5-F1
#
_cell.length_a   1.000
_cell.length_b   1.000
_cell.length_c   1.000
_cell.angle_alpha   90.00
_cell.angle_beta   90.00
_cell.angle_gamma   90.00
#
_symmetry.space_group_name_H-M   'P 1'
#
loop_
_entity.id
_entity.type
_entity.pdbx_description
1 polymer ?
#
loop_
_entity_poly.entity_id
_entity_poly.type
_entity_poly.pdbx_seq_one_letter_code
_entity_poly.pdbx_strand_id
1 'polypeptide(L)'
;MNGVSVSEAVTFDNLPSGTYYVLETDAQGNPIVMNETQTTADGGSYYCTLEEGQNNQVTVDLTVSEEPGTVMLTNVYLEFSEDYYWDATIDITKRVLRNGEEATADDTFYAGVYQMLEDGSYELLTEVELQQNDTVTVTGLGGPIGESMTYYVFETDGNGNRVSEDPAFRYAVSGEGSVTVTQDSTAGSITITNEYEEEEPTEEPSEKPTEKPSEKPTEPTTKSTDAKDTEPTTTTSTKATKTGDTTDLTVELLLMAVAAVLMGTSVYARKRRRNRR
;
A
#
# COMPACT_ATOMS: atom_id res chain seq x y z
N MET A 1 -6.44 -29.49 -12.31
CA MET A 1 -6.08 -29.43 -10.87
C MET A 1 -7.34 -29.65 -10.06
N ASN A 2 -7.31 -30.51 -9.05
CA ASN A 2 -8.45 -30.83 -8.20
C ASN A 2 -8.64 -29.69 -7.17
N GLY A 3 -9.30 -28.61 -7.60
CA GLY A 3 -9.87 -27.63 -6.68
C GLY A 3 -11.10 -28.25 -6.02
N VAL A 4 -10.88 -29.09 -5.00
CA VAL A 4 -11.97 -29.55 -4.14
C VAL A 4 -12.33 -28.37 -3.23
N SER A 5 -13.27 -27.55 -3.65
CA SER A 5 -13.96 -26.63 -2.76
C SER A 5 -14.79 -27.47 -1.79
N VAL A 6 -14.29 -27.64 -0.56
CA VAL A 6 -15.06 -28.27 0.52
C VAL A 6 -16.01 -27.19 1.06
N SER A 7 -17.31 -27.37 0.87
CA SER A 7 -18.32 -26.51 1.51
C SER A 7 -18.36 -26.78 3.03
N GLU A 8 -18.85 -25.80 3.80
CA GLU A 8 -19.12 -26.01 5.22
C GLU A 8 -20.20 -27.09 5.39
N ALA A 9 -20.02 -27.97 6.38
CA ALA A 9 -20.97 -29.05 6.66
C ALA A 9 -22.31 -28.48 7.17
N VAL A 10 -23.41 -28.92 6.57
CA VAL A 10 -24.78 -28.60 7.02
C VAL A 10 -25.27 -29.72 7.96
N THR A 11 -25.75 -29.36 9.14
CA THR A 11 -26.30 -30.30 10.13
C THR A 11 -27.83 -30.21 10.18
N PHE A 12 -28.50 -31.36 10.17
CA PHE A 12 -29.94 -31.47 10.35
C PHE A 12 -30.25 -32.19 11.67
N ASP A 13 -30.77 -31.44 12.64
CA ASP A 13 -31.12 -31.96 13.97
C ASP A 13 -32.58 -32.38 14.08
N ASN A 14 -32.88 -33.20 15.11
CA ASN A 14 -34.24 -33.62 15.47
C ASN A 14 -34.99 -34.38 14.37
N LEU A 15 -34.26 -35.11 13.51
CA LEU A 15 -34.84 -35.96 12.50
C LEU A 15 -35.54 -37.19 13.14
N PRO A 16 -36.77 -37.54 12.74
CA PRO A 16 -37.38 -38.80 13.16
C PRO A 16 -36.61 -40.00 12.59
N SER A 17 -36.80 -41.19 13.17
CA SER A 17 -36.23 -42.41 12.59
C SER A 17 -36.77 -42.65 11.18
N GLY A 18 -35.89 -43.02 10.27
CA GLY A 18 -36.21 -43.17 8.86
C GLY A 18 -34.98 -43.17 7.98
N THR A 19 -35.24 -43.39 6.69
CA THR A 19 -34.22 -43.35 5.65
C THR A 19 -34.32 -42.03 4.90
N TYR A 20 -33.22 -41.29 4.88
CA TYR A 20 -33.08 -39.99 4.24
C TYR A 20 -32.16 -40.11 3.04
N TYR A 21 -32.42 -39.30 2.02
CA TYR A 21 -31.58 -39.17 0.84
C TYR A 21 -31.08 -37.74 0.75
N VAL A 22 -29.77 -37.58 0.62
CA VAL A 22 -29.12 -36.27 0.46
C VAL A 22 -28.78 -36.11 -1.02
N LEU A 23 -29.17 -34.98 -1.60
CA LEU A 23 -28.96 -34.70 -3.02
C LEU A 23 -28.53 -33.25 -3.14
N GLU A 24 -27.64 -32.97 -4.08
CA GLU A 24 -27.41 -31.60 -4.53
C GLU A 24 -28.67 -31.13 -5.27
N THR A 25 -29.06 -29.87 -5.06
CA THR A 25 -30.22 -29.28 -5.74
C THR A 25 -29.84 -27.99 -6.43
N ASP A 26 -30.58 -27.63 -7.49
CA ASP A 26 -30.52 -26.28 -8.04
C ASP A 26 -31.10 -25.24 -7.05
N ALA A 27 -31.03 -23.95 -7.42
CA ALA A 27 -31.55 -22.86 -6.61
C ALA A 27 -33.08 -22.90 -6.42
N GLN A 28 -33.81 -23.72 -7.19
CA GLN A 28 -35.24 -23.94 -7.08
C GLN A 28 -35.58 -25.19 -6.25
N GLY A 29 -34.57 -25.92 -5.76
CA GLY A 29 -34.73 -27.14 -4.98
C GLY A 29 -34.98 -28.40 -5.81
N ASN A 30 -34.77 -28.35 -7.13
CA ASN A 30 -34.86 -29.57 -7.95
C ASN A 30 -33.57 -30.39 -7.80
N PRO A 31 -33.66 -31.72 -7.61
CA PRO A 31 -32.47 -32.56 -7.51
C PRO A 31 -31.64 -32.57 -8.78
N ILE A 32 -30.32 -32.42 -8.62
CA ILE A 32 -29.34 -32.64 -9.67
C ILE A 32 -29.05 -34.14 -9.76
N VAL A 33 -29.03 -34.67 -10.98
CA VAL A 33 -28.74 -36.09 -11.19
C VAL A 33 -27.25 -36.36 -10.98
N MET A 34 -26.94 -37.34 -10.11
CA MET A 34 -25.56 -37.70 -9.82
C MET A 34 -24.84 -38.26 -11.05
N ASN A 35 -23.58 -37.89 -11.20
CA ASN A 35 -22.69 -38.26 -12.32
C ASN A 35 -23.20 -37.80 -13.70
N GLU A 36 -24.16 -36.87 -13.75
CA GLU A 36 -24.59 -36.22 -14.98
C GLU A 36 -24.10 -34.78 -15.02
N THR A 37 -23.45 -34.41 -16.13
CA THR A 37 -22.98 -33.06 -16.38
C THR A 37 -24.16 -32.09 -16.46
N GLN A 38 -24.09 -31.05 -15.64
CA GLN A 38 -24.91 -29.85 -15.68
C GLN A 38 -24.14 -28.75 -16.38
N THR A 39 -24.81 -27.97 -17.22
CA THR A 39 -24.25 -26.77 -17.85
C THR A 39 -24.94 -25.55 -17.25
N THR A 40 -24.15 -24.60 -16.77
CA THR A 40 -24.63 -23.34 -16.23
C THR A 40 -24.90 -22.34 -17.37
N ALA A 41 -25.69 -21.30 -17.09
CA ALA A 41 -26.10 -20.33 -18.11
C ALA A 41 -24.92 -19.51 -18.68
N ASP A 42 -23.84 -19.39 -17.90
CA ASP A 42 -22.59 -18.70 -18.18
C ASP A 42 -21.51 -19.63 -18.78
N GLY A 43 -21.90 -20.82 -19.27
CA GLY A 43 -21.04 -21.72 -20.03
C GLY A 43 -20.16 -22.65 -19.17
N GLY A 44 -20.19 -22.51 -17.85
CA GLY A 44 -19.57 -23.48 -16.95
C GLY A 44 -20.27 -24.84 -16.98
N SER A 45 -19.59 -25.87 -16.52
CA SER A 45 -20.19 -27.19 -16.36
C SER A 45 -19.62 -27.95 -15.17
N TYR A 46 -20.47 -28.74 -14.51
CA TYR A 46 -20.10 -29.53 -13.35
C TYR A 46 -20.96 -30.79 -13.25
N TYR A 47 -20.55 -31.76 -12.45
CA TYR A 47 -21.43 -32.85 -12.02
C TYR A 47 -21.24 -33.11 -10.53
N CYS A 48 -22.31 -33.56 -9.88
CA CYS A 48 -22.25 -34.00 -8.48
C CYS A 48 -21.96 -35.50 -8.42
N THR A 49 -21.10 -35.93 -7.52
CA THR A 49 -20.76 -37.34 -7.32
C THR A 49 -20.58 -37.67 -5.83
N LEU A 50 -20.44 -38.95 -5.54
CA LEU A 50 -20.12 -39.50 -4.22
C LEU A 50 -18.71 -40.10 -4.27
N GLU A 51 -18.09 -40.25 -3.11
CA GLU A 51 -16.90 -41.10 -3.02
C GLU A 51 -17.20 -42.55 -3.43
N GLU A 52 -16.20 -43.23 -3.98
CA GLU A 52 -16.33 -44.60 -4.42
C GLU A 52 -16.77 -45.51 -3.26
N GLY A 53 -17.87 -46.24 -3.46
CA GLY A 53 -18.44 -47.14 -2.45
C GLY A 53 -19.34 -46.46 -1.41
N GLN A 54 -19.49 -45.13 -1.44
CA GLN A 54 -20.50 -44.42 -0.65
C GLN A 54 -21.84 -44.37 -1.38
N ASN A 55 -22.90 -44.11 -0.63
CA ASN A 55 -24.22 -43.84 -1.17
C ASN A 55 -24.76 -42.52 -0.58
N ASN A 56 -25.82 -42.00 -1.17
CA ASN A 56 -26.44 -40.76 -0.74
C ASN A 56 -27.54 -40.97 0.31
N GLN A 57 -27.54 -42.12 0.99
CA GLN A 57 -28.59 -42.55 1.89
C GLN A 57 -28.08 -42.60 3.33
N VAL A 58 -28.86 -42.01 4.24
CA VAL A 58 -28.64 -42.11 5.69
C VAL A 58 -29.84 -42.80 6.31
N THR A 59 -29.60 -43.80 7.15
CA THR A 59 -30.65 -44.34 8.02
C THR A 59 -30.44 -43.80 9.43
N VAL A 60 -31.41 -43.03 9.91
CA VAL A 60 -31.47 -42.57 11.29
C VAL A 60 -32.33 -43.56 12.06
N ASP A 61 -31.75 -44.23 13.05
CA ASP A 61 -32.48 -45.09 13.97
C ASP A 61 -32.16 -44.67 15.42
N LEU A 62 -33.14 -44.00 16.03
CA LEU A 62 -33.02 -43.44 17.38
C LEU A 62 -33.02 -44.52 18.47
N THR A 63 -33.20 -45.80 18.10
CA THR A 63 -33.22 -46.91 19.05
C THR A 63 -31.86 -47.60 19.23
N VAL A 64 -30.91 -47.39 18.31
CA VAL A 64 -29.65 -48.14 18.26
C VAL A 64 -28.39 -47.32 18.00
N SER A 65 -28.49 -46.04 17.59
CA SER A 65 -27.32 -45.19 17.35
C SER A 65 -27.55 -43.75 17.81
N GLU A 66 -26.57 -43.18 18.50
CA GLU A 66 -26.48 -41.74 18.80
C GLU A 66 -25.55 -41.00 17.81
N GLU A 67 -24.87 -41.71 16.90
CA GLU A 67 -23.98 -41.08 15.92
C GLU A 67 -24.76 -40.52 14.73
N PRO A 68 -24.47 -39.27 14.30
CA PRO A 68 -25.10 -38.68 13.13
C PRO A 68 -24.64 -39.40 11.87
N GLY A 69 -25.58 -39.81 11.03
CA GLY A 69 -25.24 -40.29 9.70
C GLY A 69 -24.73 -39.14 8.83
N THR A 70 -23.70 -39.41 8.03
CA THR A 70 -23.02 -38.41 7.20
C THR A 70 -23.07 -38.82 5.72
N VAL A 71 -23.32 -37.87 4.83
CA VAL A 71 -23.15 -38.02 3.39
C VAL A 71 -22.24 -36.91 2.91
N MET A 72 -21.23 -37.26 2.11
CA MET A 72 -20.36 -36.30 1.44
C MET A 72 -20.65 -36.32 -0.05
N LEU A 73 -21.14 -35.19 -0.56
CA LEU A 73 -21.32 -34.94 -1.98
C LEU A 73 -20.15 -34.11 -2.47
N THR A 74 -19.64 -34.46 -3.65
CA THR A 74 -18.54 -33.76 -4.31
C THR A 74 -19.04 -33.18 -5.61
N ASN A 75 -18.98 -31.86 -5.75
CA ASN A 75 -19.18 -31.21 -7.05
C ASN A 75 -17.83 -31.16 -7.78
N VAL A 76 -17.80 -31.70 -9.00
CA VAL A 76 -16.63 -31.70 -9.88
C VAL A 76 -16.92 -30.77 -11.06
N TYR A 77 -16.21 -29.64 -11.10
CA TYR A 77 -16.27 -28.71 -12.23
C TYR A 77 -15.43 -29.24 -13.39
N LEU A 78 -16.03 -29.26 -14.58
CA LEU A 78 -15.43 -29.70 -15.83
C LEU A 78 -14.93 -28.50 -16.64
N GLU A 79 -15.79 -27.50 -16.78
CA GLU A 79 -15.47 -26.21 -17.39
C GLU A 79 -15.90 -25.12 -16.41
N PHE A 80 -15.03 -24.13 -16.21
CA PHE A 80 -15.42 -22.93 -15.49
C PHE A 80 -16.19 -22.02 -16.45
N SER A 81 -17.07 -21.19 -15.92
CA SER A 81 -17.71 -20.17 -16.76
C SER A 81 -16.67 -19.19 -17.30
N GLU A 82 -16.99 -18.52 -18.41
CA GLU A 82 -16.09 -17.51 -19.01
C GLU A 82 -15.78 -16.36 -18.03
N ASP A 83 -16.64 -16.17 -17.03
CA ASP A 83 -16.50 -15.17 -15.97
C ASP A 83 -15.67 -15.65 -14.77
N TYR A 84 -15.09 -16.85 -14.83
CA TYR A 84 -14.24 -17.37 -13.76
C TYR A 84 -12.79 -16.93 -13.96
N TYR A 85 -12.33 -16.05 -13.07
CA TYR A 85 -10.97 -15.53 -13.03
C TYR A 85 -10.20 -16.19 -11.89
N TRP A 86 -8.89 -16.40 -12.09
CA TRP A 86 -8.00 -16.75 -10.99
C TRP A 86 -7.35 -15.49 -10.45
N ASP A 87 -7.17 -15.41 -9.13
CA ASP A 87 -6.54 -14.25 -8.48
C ASP A 87 -5.02 -14.37 -8.41
N ALA A 88 -4.36 -13.22 -8.55
CA ALA A 88 -2.92 -13.06 -8.40
C ALA A 88 -2.56 -11.99 -7.38
N THR A 89 -1.33 -12.07 -6.86
CA THR A 89 -0.75 -11.04 -6.01
C THR A 89 0.61 -10.59 -6.54
N ILE A 90 0.93 -9.31 -6.36
CA ILE A 90 2.27 -8.77 -6.59
C ILE A 90 2.76 -8.11 -5.31
N ASP A 91 3.89 -8.61 -4.80
CA ASP A 91 4.62 -7.96 -3.73
C ASP A 91 5.52 -6.86 -4.30
N ILE A 92 5.30 -5.62 -3.89
CA ILE A 92 6.13 -4.46 -4.29
C ILE A 92 6.98 -4.06 -3.08
N THR A 93 8.27 -4.36 -3.13
CA THR A 93 9.23 -3.92 -2.13
C THR A 93 9.77 -2.55 -2.48
N LYS A 94 9.70 -1.59 -1.57
CA LYS A 94 10.32 -0.28 -1.74
C LYS A 94 11.63 -0.23 -0.96
N ARG A 95 12.73 0.14 -1.61
CA ARG A 95 13.99 0.48 -0.96
C ARG A 95 14.27 1.97 -1.11
N VAL A 96 14.74 2.60 -0.04
CA VAL A 96 15.17 3.99 -0.05
C VAL A 96 16.62 4.01 0.39
N LEU A 97 17.49 4.54 -0.46
CA LEU A 97 18.92 4.62 -0.26
C LEU A 97 19.37 6.07 -0.17
N ARG A 98 20.27 6.35 0.77
CA ARG A 98 21.02 7.59 0.87
C ARG A 98 22.50 7.26 0.70
N ASN A 99 23.13 7.82 -0.33
CA ASN A 99 24.54 7.52 -0.67
C ASN A 99 24.81 6.00 -0.73
N GLY A 100 23.91 5.22 -1.34
CA GLY A 100 23.98 3.76 -1.45
C GLY A 100 23.60 2.94 -0.20
N GLU A 101 23.35 3.57 0.94
CA GLU A 101 22.97 2.89 2.19
C GLU A 101 21.48 3.03 2.49
N GLU A 102 20.86 2.04 3.12
CA GLU A 102 19.43 2.08 3.47
C GLU A 102 19.10 3.24 4.40
N ALA A 103 18.09 4.02 4.04
CA ALA A 103 17.69 5.24 4.72
C ALA A 103 16.17 5.45 4.62
N THR A 104 15.67 6.52 5.24
CA THR A 104 14.30 7.00 5.03
C THR A 104 14.31 8.39 4.41
N ALA A 105 13.16 8.80 3.89
CA ALA A 105 12.90 10.14 3.37
C ALA A 105 11.62 10.71 3.97
N ASP A 106 11.50 12.04 3.98
CA ASP A 106 10.28 12.73 4.42
C ASP A 106 9.12 12.60 3.41
N ASP A 107 9.43 12.24 2.16
CA ASP A 107 8.45 12.06 1.10
C ASP A 107 7.68 10.74 1.23
N THR A 108 6.48 10.73 0.67
CA THR A 108 5.67 9.52 0.48
C THR A 108 5.83 9.03 -0.96
N PHE A 109 5.96 7.72 -1.15
CA PHE A 109 6.16 7.10 -2.46
C PHE A 109 4.96 6.25 -2.84
N TYR A 110 4.65 6.19 -4.13
CA TYR A 110 3.54 5.42 -4.67
C TYR A 110 4.02 4.53 -5.82
N ALA A 111 3.32 3.42 -6.06
CA ALA A 111 3.49 2.65 -7.28
C ALA A 111 2.14 2.44 -7.96
N GLY A 112 2.15 2.55 -9.29
CA GLY A 112 1.05 2.11 -10.14
C GLY A 112 1.33 0.72 -10.69
N VAL A 113 0.31 -0.14 -10.66
CA VAL A 113 0.29 -1.40 -11.39
C VAL A 113 -0.59 -1.24 -12.62
N TYR A 114 -0.03 -1.56 -13.78
CA TYR A 114 -0.61 -1.31 -15.09
C TYR A 114 -0.73 -2.59 -15.92
N GLN A 115 -1.67 -2.57 -16.85
CA GLN A 115 -1.70 -3.48 -17.99
C GLN A 115 -1.31 -2.71 -19.26
N MET A 116 -0.53 -3.35 -20.13
CA MET A 116 -0.22 -2.79 -21.44
C MET A 116 -1.31 -3.18 -22.44
N LEU A 117 -1.91 -2.19 -23.09
CA LEU A 117 -2.93 -2.38 -24.12
C LEU A 117 -2.27 -2.71 -25.48
N GLU A 118 -3.08 -3.17 -26.44
CA GLU A 118 -2.59 -3.55 -27.78
C GLU A 118 -1.89 -2.41 -28.53
N ASP A 119 -2.25 -1.16 -28.25
CA ASP A 119 -1.63 0.03 -28.85
C ASP A 119 -0.30 0.44 -28.17
N GLY A 120 0.13 -0.31 -27.16
CA GLY A 120 1.35 -0.07 -26.39
C GLY A 120 1.19 0.98 -25.28
N SER A 121 -0.01 1.53 -25.09
CA SER A 121 -0.30 2.38 -23.93
C SER A 121 -0.52 1.56 -22.66
N TYR A 122 -0.42 2.21 -21.51
CA TYR A 122 -0.62 1.59 -20.21
C TYR A 122 -1.94 2.04 -19.60
N GLU A 123 -2.74 1.09 -19.13
CA GLU A 123 -3.93 1.32 -18.32
C GLU A 123 -3.59 1.07 -16.84
N LEU A 124 -3.83 2.07 -15.98
CA LEU A 124 -3.64 1.95 -14.53
C LEU A 124 -4.75 1.08 -13.95
N LEU A 125 -4.38 -0.03 -13.32
CA LEU A 125 -5.32 -0.91 -12.63
C LEU A 125 -5.50 -0.49 -11.17
N THR A 126 -4.38 -0.21 -10.50
CA THR A 126 -4.36 0.17 -9.09
C THR A 126 -3.12 0.97 -8.76
N GLU A 127 -3.26 1.87 -7.80
CA GLU A 127 -2.19 2.65 -7.21
C GLU A 127 -2.11 2.31 -5.72
N VAL A 128 -0.88 2.17 -5.22
CA VAL A 128 -0.63 1.89 -3.81
C VAL A 128 0.42 2.82 -3.25
N GLU A 129 0.19 3.27 -2.01
CA GLU A 129 1.23 3.91 -1.21
C GLU A 129 2.26 2.84 -0.80
N LEU A 130 3.54 3.13 -1.02
CA LEU A 130 4.64 2.24 -0.70
C LEU A 130 5.15 2.50 0.71
N GLN A 131 5.45 1.43 1.43
CA GLN A 131 6.12 1.52 2.72
C GLN A 131 7.64 1.47 2.51
N GLN A 132 8.34 2.54 2.90
CA GLN A 132 9.80 2.64 2.75
C GLN A 132 10.52 1.49 3.47
N ASN A 133 11.42 0.81 2.75
CA ASN A 133 12.19 -0.35 3.21
C ASN A 133 11.33 -1.53 3.67
N ASP A 134 10.12 -1.64 3.12
CA ASP A 134 9.20 -2.74 3.35
C ASP A 134 8.47 -3.12 2.06
N THR A 135 7.54 -4.07 2.17
CA THR A 135 6.80 -4.64 1.05
C THR A 135 5.30 -4.43 1.23
N VAL A 136 4.65 -4.00 0.16
CA VAL A 136 3.19 -3.92 0.06
C VAL A 136 2.70 -4.97 -0.93
N THR A 137 1.72 -5.78 -0.54
CA THR A 137 1.10 -6.77 -1.41
C THR A 137 -0.11 -6.17 -2.12
N VAL A 138 -0.10 -6.20 -3.45
CA VAL A 138 -1.22 -5.83 -4.31
C VAL A 138 -2.05 -7.07 -4.63
N THR A 139 -3.36 -6.98 -4.43
CA THR A 139 -4.34 -8.05 -4.70
C THR A 139 -5.36 -7.59 -5.75
N GLY A 140 -6.29 -8.47 -6.16
CA GLY A 140 -7.30 -8.15 -7.18
C GLY A 140 -6.72 -8.10 -8.60
N LEU A 141 -5.57 -8.74 -8.78
CA LEU A 141 -4.97 -9.04 -10.07
C LEU A 141 -5.38 -10.46 -10.47
N GLY A 142 -5.05 -10.88 -11.69
CA GLY A 142 -5.49 -12.14 -12.24
C GLY A 142 -6.01 -12.04 -13.66
N GLY A 143 -6.45 -13.16 -14.20
CA GLY A 143 -6.93 -13.25 -15.56
C GLY A 143 -7.85 -14.45 -15.79
N PRO A 144 -8.33 -14.62 -17.03
CA PRO A 144 -9.08 -15.80 -17.43
C PRO A 144 -8.27 -17.08 -17.20
N ILE A 145 -8.98 -18.19 -16.98
CA ILE A 145 -8.34 -19.50 -16.83
C ILE A 145 -7.56 -19.87 -18.09
N GLY A 146 -6.35 -20.41 -17.90
CA GLY A 146 -5.46 -20.80 -18.99
C GLY A 146 -4.66 -19.65 -19.60
N GLU A 147 -4.90 -18.40 -19.19
CA GLU A 147 -4.13 -17.24 -19.61
C GLU A 147 -3.00 -16.89 -18.63
N SER A 148 -1.95 -16.25 -19.17
CA SER A 148 -0.89 -15.64 -18.38
C SER A 148 -1.03 -14.13 -18.43
N MET A 149 -0.92 -13.49 -17.28
CA MET A 149 -1.05 -12.05 -17.16
C MET A 149 0.31 -11.42 -16.91
N THR A 150 0.62 -10.35 -17.64
CA THR A 150 1.81 -9.54 -17.39
C THR A 150 1.39 -8.15 -16.94
N TYR A 151 1.87 -7.78 -15.77
CA TYR A 151 1.65 -6.46 -15.17
C TYR A 151 2.93 -5.64 -15.23
N TYR A 152 2.78 -4.34 -15.37
CA TYR A 152 3.89 -3.39 -15.34
C TYR A 152 3.79 -2.56 -14.07
N VAL A 153 4.90 -2.40 -13.37
CA VAL A 153 4.95 -1.67 -12.11
C VAL A 153 5.93 -0.52 -12.26
N PHE A 154 5.43 0.69 -12.03
CA PHE A 154 6.18 1.93 -12.11
C PHE A 154 5.99 2.74 -10.84
N GLU A 155 6.97 3.55 -10.49
CA GLU A 155 6.82 4.54 -9.43
C GLU A 155 6.01 5.74 -9.93
N THR A 156 5.06 6.17 -9.12
CA THR A 156 4.09 7.22 -9.46
C THR A 156 4.03 8.32 -8.41
N ASP A 157 3.48 9.47 -8.80
CA ASP A 157 2.88 10.38 -7.83
C ASP A 157 1.59 9.76 -7.26
N GLY A 158 0.97 10.39 -6.25
CA GLY A 158 -0.31 9.91 -5.69
C GLY A 158 -1.55 10.14 -6.58
N ASN A 159 -1.36 10.35 -7.89
CA ASN A 159 -2.43 10.47 -8.88
C ASN A 159 -2.25 9.48 -10.06
N GLY A 160 -1.30 8.55 -9.97
CA GLY A 160 -1.01 7.53 -10.98
C GLY A 160 -0.13 8.00 -12.13
N ASN A 161 0.46 9.19 -12.06
CA ASN A 161 1.40 9.68 -13.09
C ASN A 161 2.80 9.17 -12.79
N ARG A 162 3.50 8.66 -13.79
CA ARG A 162 4.85 8.11 -13.62
C ARG A 162 5.85 9.20 -13.25
N VAL A 163 6.60 9.00 -12.16
CA VAL A 163 7.62 9.98 -11.73
C VAL A 163 8.81 10.05 -12.68
N SER A 164 9.03 9.01 -13.50
CA SER A 164 10.05 9.02 -14.55
C SER A 164 9.88 10.14 -15.59
N GLU A 165 8.67 10.72 -15.66
CA GLU A 165 8.34 11.83 -16.55
C GLU A 165 8.47 13.20 -15.87
N ASP A 166 8.68 13.24 -14.54
CA ASP A 166 8.84 14.47 -13.77
C ASP A 166 10.33 14.80 -13.54
N PRO A 167 10.88 15.81 -14.22
CA PRO A 167 12.27 16.23 -14.02
C PRO A 167 12.52 16.87 -12.64
N ALA A 168 11.47 17.21 -11.88
CA ALA A 168 11.60 17.71 -10.52
C ALA A 168 11.70 16.58 -9.48
N PHE A 169 11.47 15.32 -9.87
CA PHE A 169 11.60 14.19 -8.97
C PHE A 169 13.07 13.98 -8.58
N ARG A 170 13.37 14.15 -7.29
CA ARG A 170 14.75 14.25 -6.78
C ARG A 170 15.47 12.91 -6.58
N TYR A 171 14.78 11.79 -6.75
CA TYR A 171 15.34 10.46 -6.52
C TYR A 171 15.69 9.78 -7.83
N ALA A 172 16.84 9.09 -7.86
CA ALA A 172 17.15 8.13 -8.91
C ALA A 172 16.33 6.86 -8.68
N VAL A 173 15.35 6.60 -9.54
CA VAL A 173 14.47 5.42 -9.48
C VAL A 173 15.08 4.26 -10.27
N SER A 174 15.01 3.05 -9.72
CA SER A 174 15.40 1.82 -10.42
C SER A 174 14.56 0.61 -9.99
N GLY A 175 14.61 -0.47 -10.77
CA GLY A 175 13.92 -1.73 -10.46
C GLY A 175 12.46 -1.81 -10.92
N GLU A 176 11.95 -0.75 -11.55
CA GLU A 176 10.69 -0.78 -12.30
C GLU A 176 10.74 -1.82 -13.44
N GLY A 177 9.59 -2.34 -13.84
CA GLY A 177 9.53 -3.35 -14.88
C GLY A 177 8.21 -4.11 -14.92
N SER A 178 8.27 -5.35 -15.40
CA SER A 178 7.10 -6.21 -15.55
C SER A 178 7.18 -7.47 -14.71
N VAL A 179 6.03 -7.91 -14.21
CA VAL A 179 5.84 -9.16 -13.47
C VAL A 179 4.81 -10.00 -14.21
N THR A 180 5.16 -11.25 -14.52
CA THR A 180 4.25 -12.20 -15.16
C THR A 180 3.79 -13.23 -14.14
N VAL A 181 2.49 -13.44 -14.09
CA VAL A 181 1.83 -14.45 -13.24
C VAL A 181 1.01 -15.40 -14.10
N THR A 182 0.76 -16.59 -13.56
CA THR A 182 -0.05 -17.63 -14.20
C THR A 182 -0.94 -18.29 -13.16
N GLN A 183 -1.92 -19.07 -13.62
CA GLN A 183 -2.76 -19.89 -12.74
C GLN A 183 -1.94 -20.81 -11.80
N ASP A 184 -0.78 -21.29 -12.26
CA ASP A 184 0.09 -22.19 -11.49
C ASP A 184 1.09 -21.42 -10.60
N SER A 185 1.26 -20.12 -10.84
CA SER A 185 2.19 -19.23 -10.15
C SER A 185 1.54 -17.86 -9.98
N THR A 186 0.63 -17.79 -9.02
CA THR A 186 -0.22 -16.62 -8.78
C THR A 186 0.46 -15.51 -7.98
N ALA A 187 1.66 -15.74 -7.45
CA ALA A 187 2.43 -14.76 -6.71
C ALA A 187 3.61 -14.25 -7.56
N GLY A 188 3.74 -12.93 -7.67
CA GLY A 188 4.87 -12.25 -8.26
C GLY A 188 5.47 -11.23 -7.29
N SER A 189 6.67 -10.73 -7.60
CA SER A 189 7.34 -9.73 -6.78
C SER A 189 8.21 -8.80 -7.61
N ILE A 190 8.32 -7.55 -7.20
CA ILE A 190 9.24 -6.57 -7.78
C ILE A 190 9.81 -5.66 -6.68
N THR A 191 11.01 -5.14 -6.89
CA THR A 191 11.64 -4.19 -5.97
C THR A 191 11.92 -2.88 -6.68
N ILE A 192 11.38 -1.78 -6.16
CA ILE A 192 11.64 -0.42 -6.64
C ILE A 192 12.56 0.27 -5.64
N THR A 193 13.65 0.87 -6.13
CA THR A 193 14.66 1.55 -5.31
C THR A 193 14.74 3.02 -5.67
N ASN A 194 14.65 3.88 -4.65
CA ASN A 194 14.98 5.30 -4.75
C ASN A 194 16.32 5.57 -4.10
N GLU A 195 17.19 6.26 -4.82
CA GLU A 195 18.46 6.73 -4.29
C GLU A 195 18.56 8.25 -4.35
N TYR A 196 19.09 8.85 -3.29
CA TYR A 196 19.40 10.28 -3.21
C TYR A 196 20.74 10.52 -2.52
N GLU A 197 21.37 11.63 -2.87
CA GLU A 197 22.63 12.08 -2.26
C GLU A 197 22.37 13.23 -1.28
N GLU A 198 23.18 13.34 -0.23
CA GLU A 198 23.21 14.53 0.62
C GLU A 198 24.07 15.58 -0.07
N GLU A 199 23.56 16.80 -0.26
CA GLU A 199 24.44 17.90 -0.65
C GLU A 199 25.39 18.18 0.51
N GLU A 200 26.67 17.88 0.31
CA GLU A 200 27.74 18.29 1.22
C GLU A 200 27.59 19.80 1.47
N PRO A 201 27.55 20.26 2.73
CA PRO A 201 27.43 21.68 3.02
C PRO A 201 28.56 22.41 2.30
N THR A 202 28.19 23.29 1.37
CA THR A 202 29.17 24.17 0.74
C THR A 202 29.65 25.11 1.83
N GLU A 203 30.85 24.87 2.37
CA GLU A 203 31.51 25.78 3.30
C GLU A 203 31.58 27.17 2.63
N GLU A 204 30.66 28.07 2.99
CA GLU A 204 30.78 29.46 2.62
C GLU A 204 32.12 29.98 3.16
N PRO A 205 32.95 30.66 2.34
CA PRO A 205 34.24 31.13 2.80
C PRO A 205 34.03 32.09 3.97
N SER A 206 34.41 31.65 5.17
CA SER A 206 34.46 32.47 6.37
C SER A 206 35.22 33.76 6.06
N GLU A 207 34.50 34.88 6.01
CA GLU A 207 35.11 36.20 5.91
C GLU A 207 35.98 36.42 7.15
N LYS A 208 37.29 36.29 6.96
CA LYS A 208 38.29 36.61 7.98
C LYS A 208 38.08 38.05 8.45
N PRO A 209 37.93 38.32 9.77
CA PRO A 209 37.78 39.68 10.26
C PRO A 209 39.03 40.50 9.91
N THR A 210 38.83 41.57 9.17
CA THR A 210 39.89 42.55 8.89
C THR A 210 40.06 43.40 10.14
N GLU A 211 41.16 43.20 10.89
CA GLU A 211 41.49 44.03 12.04
C GLU A 211 41.73 45.48 11.61
N LYS A 212 40.88 46.39 12.09
CA LYS A 212 41.06 47.84 11.98
C LYS A 212 42.07 48.31 13.04
N PRO A 213 43.01 49.23 12.74
CA PRO A 213 44.06 49.61 13.69
C PRO A 213 43.53 50.36 14.92
N SER A 214 44.04 49.95 16.08
CA SER A 214 43.81 50.51 17.42
C SER A 214 44.28 51.97 17.53
N GLU A 215 43.35 52.87 17.87
CA GLU A 215 43.67 54.22 18.34
C GLU A 215 43.95 54.18 19.85
N LYS A 216 45.17 54.61 20.18
CA LYS A 216 45.76 54.82 21.50
C LYS A 216 44.97 55.84 22.36
N PRO A 217 44.58 55.48 23.60
CA PRO A 217 44.28 56.48 24.62
C PRO A 217 45.51 56.80 25.47
N THR A 218 45.63 58.08 25.80
CA THR A 218 46.69 58.69 26.61
C THR A 218 46.23 58.74 28.06
N GLU A 219 47.04 58.30 29.02
CA GLU A 219 46.83 58.64 30.44
C GLU A 219 48.17 58.78 31.18
N PRO A 220 48.36 59.81 32.03
CA PRO A 220 49.52 59.93 32.89
C PRO A 220 49.25 59.53 34.36
N THR A 221 50.15 58.69 34.88
CA THR A 221 50.92 58.89 36.14
C THR A 221 50.25 58.71 37.52
N THR A 222 50.64 57.58 38.18
CA THR A 222 50.89 57.34 39.65
C THR A 222 49.76 57.59 40.67
N LYS A 223 49.59 56.86 41.79
CA LYS A 223 50.55 56.31 42.77
C LYS A 223 49.79 55.37 43.75
N SER A 224 50.52 54.45 44.38
CA SER A 224 50.12 53.48 45.41
C SER A 224 49.46 54.05 46.68
N THR A 225 48.63 53.28 47.39
CA THR A 225 48.85 52.81 48.78
C THR A 225 47.68 51.96 49.33
N ASP A 226 48.04 51.17 50.35
CA ASP A 226 47.39 50.07 51.06
C ASP A 226 46.01 50.29 51.70
N ALA A 227 45.30 49.17 51.94
CA ALA A 227 44.88 48.66 53.27
C ALA A 227 43.41 48.16 53.40
N LYS A 228 43.31 46.86 53.72
CA LYS A 228 42.54 46.21 54.81
C LYS A 228 40.98 46.18 54.82
N ASP A 229 40.51 44.92 54.81
CA ASP A 229 39.55 44.25 55.73
C ASP A 229 38.00 44.24 55.54
N THR A 230 37.48 43.02 55.83
CA THR A 230 36.16 42.66 56.40
C THR A 230 34.93 42.41 55.47
N GLU A 231 34.77 41.15 55.04
CA GLU A 231 33.71 40.14 55.37
C GLU A 231 32.20 40.52 55.58
N PRO A 232 31.25 39.55 55.63
CA PRO A 232 30.46 38.98 54.51
C PRO A 232 28.93 39.12 54.69
N THR A 233 28.10 38.83 53.68
CA THR A 233 26.66 38.46 53.77
C THR A 233 26.02 38.46 52.35
N THR A 234 25.07 37.64 51.90
CA THR A 234 24.51 36.31 52.24
C THR A 234 23.66 35.88 51.02
N THR A 235 23.56 34.56 50.73
CA THR A 235 22.42 33.81 50.11
C THR A 235 21.91 34.21 48.71
N THR A 236 21.69 33.33 47.71
CA THR A 236 21.09 31.98 47.74
C THR A 236 21.44 31.19 46.47
N SER A 237 21.61 29.88 46.66
CA SER A 237 21.65 28.76 45.70
C SER A 237 20.53 28.79 44.63
N THR A 238 20.83 28.36 43.39
CA THR A 238 20.38 27.04 42.85
C THR A 238 20.99 26.75 41.48
N LYS A 239 21.59 25.56 41.36
CA LYS A 239 21.80 24.84 40.10
C LYS A 239 20.44 24.62 39.39
N ALA A 240 20.35 24.97 38.12
CA ALA A 240 19.46 24.33 37.16
C ALA A 240 19.97 24.58 35.73
N THR A 241 20.41 23.51 35.06
CA THR A 241 20.52 23.42 33.60
C THR A 241 19.13 23.64 33.00
N LYS A 242 19.02 24.56 32.05
CA LYS A 242 17.80 24.82 31.29
C LYS A 242 18.02 24.42 29.83
N THR A 243 17.28 23.40 29.40
CA THR A 243 16.89 23.16 28.01
C THR A 243 15.75 24.11 27.63
N GLY A 244 15.57 24.34 26.33
CA GLY A 244 14.31 24.83 25.77
C GLY A 244 14.34 26.25 25.23
N ASP A 245 14.30 26.30 23.90
CA ASP A 245 13.70 27.33 23.04
C ASP A 245 14.42 28.68 22.93
N THR A 246 15.11 28.82 21.79
CA THR A 246 15.08 30.07 21.01
C THR A 246 14.76 29.70 19.56
N THR A 247 13.51 29.31 19.30
CA THR A 247 12.95 29.45 17.96
C THR A 247 13.00 30.94 17.63
N ASP A 248 13.81 31.31 16.65
CA ASP A 248 13.88 32.67 16.17
C ASP A 248 12.53 33.01 15.52
N LEU A 249 11.81 33.92 16.17
CA LEU A 249 10.42 34.30 15.87
C LEU A 249 10.38 35.30 14.71
N THR A 250 11.18 35.08 13.67
CA THR A 250 11.40 36.03 12.58
C THR A 250 11.16 35.50 11.16
N VAL A 251 10.75 34.22 10.98
CA VAL A 251 10.49 33.66 9.63
C VAL A 251 9.00 33.44 9.30
N GLU A 252 8.08 33.55 10.25
CA GLU A 252 6.66 33.17 10.04
C GLU A 252 5.68 34.30 9.68
N LEU A 253 6.14 35.50 9.31
CA LEU A 253 5.24 36.61 8.92
C LEU A 253 5.34 37.07 7.45
N LEU A 254 5.93 36.27 6.55
CA LEU A 254 6.05 36.62 5.13
C LEU A 254 5.33 35.66 4.14
N LEU A 255 4.51 34.71 4.63
CA LEU A 255 3.74 33.78 3.79
C LEU A 255 2.22 33.83 4.04
N MET A 256 1.69 34.98 4.49
CA MET A 256 0.26 35.23 4.67
C MET A 256 -0.24 36.46 3.89
N ALA A 257 0.34 36.73 2.71
CA ALA A 257 -0.13 37.82 1.84
C ALA A 257 0.22 37.68 0.34
N VAL A 258 0.21 36.48 -0.25
CA VAL A 258 0.16 36.26 -1.72
C VAL A 258 -0.51 34.90 -1.96
N ALA A 259 -1.62 34.69 -2.65
CA ALA A 259 -2.61 35.57 -3.23
C ALA A 259 -3.91 34.75 -3.40
N ALA A 260 -4.95 35.13 -2.65
CA ALA A 260 -6.34 34.80 -2.93
C ALA A 260 -6.87 35.54 -4.18
N VAL A 261 -6.19 35.40 -5.33
CA VAL A 261 -6.56 36.09 -6.59
C VAL A 261 -6.88 35.14 -7.75
N LEU A 262 -6.67 33.82 -7.64
CA LEU A 262 -6.94 32.90 -8.76
C LEU A 262 -8.30 32.18 -8.74
N MET A 263 -9.20 32.49 -7.81
CA MET A 263 -10.59 31.96 -7.83
C MET A 263 -11.65 32.94 -8.37
N GLY A 264 -11.27 34.17 -8.74
CA GLY A 264 -12.23 35.20 -9.20
C GLY A 264 -12.41 35.34 -10.72
N THR A 265 -11.45 34.92 -11.55
CA THR A 265 -11.46 35.23 -13.00
C THR A 265 -11.97 34.08 -13.87
N SER A 266 -11.87 32.83 -13.40
CA SER A 266 -12.32 31.64 -14.14
C SER A 266 -13.85 31.47 -14.17
N VAL A 267 -14.57 31.94 -13.13
CA VAL A 267 -16.04 31.85 -13.06
C VAL A 267 -16.72 32.93 -13.94
N TYR A 268 -16.15 34.13 -14.07
CA TYR A 268 -16.75 35.18 -14.91
C TYR A 268 -16.58 34.91 -16.42
N ALA A 269 -15.47 34.27 -16.83
CA ALA A 269 -15.24 33.92 -18.24
C ALA A 269 -16.15 32.77 -18.75
N ARG A 270 -16.49 31.81 -17.89
CA ARG A 270 -17.40 30.69 -18.26
C ARG A 270 -18.87 31.13 -18.38
N LYS A 271 -19.34 32.13 -17.62
CA LYS A 271 -20.75 32.58 -17.70
C LYS A 271 -21.05 33.43 -18.94
N ARG A 272 -20.07 34.14 -19.52
CA ARG A 272 -20.30 34.99 -20.71
C ARG A 272 -20.28 34.23 -22.05
N ARG A 273 -19.64 33.06 -22.11
CA ARG A 273 -19.57 32.25 -23.35
C ARG A 273 -20.81 31.38 -23.59
N ARG A 274 -21.66 31.15 -22.58
CA ARG A 274 -22.92 30.39 -22.74
C ARG A 274 -24.13 31.22 -23.23
N ASN A 275 -24.01 32.54 -23.31
CA ASN A 275 -25.10 33.43 -23.76
C ASN A 275 -24.86 34.05 -25.16
N ARG A 276 -23.86 33.56 -25.90
CA ARG A 276 -23.59 33.97 -27.29
C ARG A 276 -23.10 32.79 -28.11
N ARG A 277 -23.99 31.85 -28.37
CA ARG A 277 -24.10 31.03 -29.60
C ARG A 277 -25.23 30.04 -29.41
#